data_AF-A0A011PJ20-F1
#
_entry.id   AF-A0A011PJ20-F1
#
_cell.length_a   1.000
_cell.length_b   1.000
_cell.length_c   1.000
_cell.angle_alpha   90.00
_cell.angle_beta   90.00
_cell.angle_gamma   90.00
#
_symmetry.space_group_name_H-M   'P 1'
#
loop_
_entity.id
_entity.type
_entity.pdbx_description
1 polymer ?
#
loop_
_entity_poly.entity_id
_entity_poly.type
_entity_poly.pdbx_seq_one_letter_code
_entity_poly.pdbx_strand_id
1 'polypeptide(L)'
;MRVNGLLTRLRRLLRRQGYWSLAGYAKGHVKRAVSFIFDFEESVIHAVRGRHLDGVICGHIHSATIKTRDGLTYANCGDWVDSCTAIVEHLDGRLELIAACETAAAGAAAGPAAPPPQAQQTPTLPPRSPAAHTQSPTPGFRPAAPLAAAPVSRRA
;
A
#
# COMPACT_ATOMS: atom_id res chain seq x y z
N MET A 1 6.03 27.07 29.39
CA MET A 1 5.40 26.83 30.71
C MET A 1 4.31 27.87 31.06
N ARG A 2 3.31 28.15 30.19
CA ARG A 2 2.22 29.10 30.50
C ARG A 2 0.88 28.40 30.80
N VAL A 3 0.66 27.25 30.17
CA VAL A 3 -0.54 26.42 30.31
C VAL A 3 -0.75 25.94 31.75
N ASN A 4 0.31 25.51 32.42
CA ASN A 4 0.23 24.99 33.79
C ASN A 4 -0.17 26.06 34.83
N GLY A 5 0.29 27.31 34.62
CA GLY A 5 -0.06 28.44 35.49
C GLY A 5 -1.51 28.90 35.30
N LEU A 6 -1.98 28.93 34.06
CA LEU A 6 -3.38 29.27 33.73
C LEU A 6 -4.34 28.21 34.29
N LEU A 7 -4.01 26.93 34.13
CA LEU A 7 -4.76 25.82 34.72
C LEU A 7 -4.80 25.90 36.25
N THR A 8 -3.70 26.30 36.89
CA THR A 8 -3.64 26.47 38.34
C THR A 8 -4.48 27.65 38.84
N ARG A 9 -4.53 28.76 38.09
CA ARG A 9 -5.41 29.91 38.40
C ARG A 9 -6.88 29.57 38.20
N LEU A 10 -7.22 28.92 37.08
CA LEU A 10 -8.59 28.48 36.79
C LEU A 10 -9.08 27.46 37.82
N ARG A 11 -8.22 26.53 38.24
CA ARG A 11 -8.47 25.58 39.35
C ARG A 11 -8.83 26.29 40.66
N ARG A 12 -8.06 27.33 41.02
CA ARG A 12 -8.30 28.11 42.24
C ARG A 12 -9.59 28.93 42.16
N LEU A 13 -9.92 29.43 40.97
CA LEU A 13 -11.13 30.22 40.72
C LEU A 13 -12.41 29.38 40.78
N LEU A 14 -12.37 28.14 40.29
CA LEU A 14 -13.55 27.26 40.21
C LEU A 14 -13.83 26.45 41.48
N ARG A 15 -13.04 26.62 42.56
CA ARG A 15 -13.21 25.94 43.87
C ARG A 15 -13.46 24.41 43.82
N ARG A 16 -13.08 23.72 42.75
CA ARG A 16 -13.22 22.26 42.63
C ARG A 16 -11.96 21.56 43.13
N GLN A 17 -12.05 20.98 44.33
CA GLN A 17 -11.07 20.07 44.90
C GLN A 17 -11.55 18.63 44.65
N GLY A 18 -11.04 18.00 43.60
CA GLY A 18 -11.35 16.62 43.24
C GLY A 18 -10.40 16.13 42.15
N TYR A 19 -10.04 14.84 42.19
CA TYR A 19 -9.06 14.21 41.29
C TYR A 19 -9.58 14.19 39.84
N TRP A 20 -9.35 15.26 39.09
CA TRP A 20 -9.70 15.36 37.67
C TRP A 20 -8.43 15.44 36.85
N SER A 21 -8.09 14.34 36.16
CA SER A 21 -6.95 14.30 35.25
C SER A 21 -7.37 14.87 33.90
N LEU A 22 -6.72 15.95 33.47
CA LEU A 22 -6.86 16.50 32.11
C LEU A 22 -6.52 15.44 31.05
N ALA A 23 -5.54 14.56 31.34
CA ALA A 23 -5.21 13.44 30.48
C ALA A 23 -6.34 12.40 30.43
N GLY A 24 -7.04 12.16 31.56
CA GLY A 24 -8.23 11.31 31.60
C GLY A 24 -9.39 11.90 30.78
N TYR A 25 -9.60 13.21 30.85
CA TYR A 25 -10.58 13.92 30.02
C TYR A 25 -10.23 13.86 28.54
N ALA A 26 -8.98 14.18 28.17
CA ALA A 26 -8.49 14.10 26.79
C ALA A 26 -8.62 12.67 26.24
N LYS A 27 -8.25 11.65 27.03
CA LYS A 27 -8.42 10.24 26.66
C LYS A 27 -9.88 9.88 26.43
N GLY A 28 -10.79 10.37 27.27
CA GLY A 28 -12.22 10.17 27.09
C GLY A 28 -12.75 10.86 25.81
N HIS A 29 -12.25 12.05 25.49
CA HIS A 29 -12.62 12.79 24.30
C HIS A 29 -12.13 12.09 23.02
N VAL A 30 -10.87 11.63 23.01
CA VAL A 30 -10.31 10.85 21.90
C VAL A 30 -11.09 9.55 21.70
N LYS A 31 -11.39 8.82 22.78
CA LYS A 31 -12.19 7.58 22.69
C LYS A 31 -13.57 7.85 22.10
N ARG A 32 -14.22 8.95 22.49
CA ARG A 32 -15.51 9.35 21.93
C ARG A 32 -15.43 9.69 20.45
N ALA A 33 -14.41 10.46 20.04
CA ALA A 33 -14.20 10.80 18.64
C ALA A 33 -14.00 9.53 17.79
N VAL A 34 -13.16 8.60 18.25
CA VAL A 34 -12.93 7.32 17.56
C VAL A 34 -14.21 6.48 17.48
N SER A 35 -14.98 6.39 18.57
CA SER A 35 -16.27 5.67 18.56
C SER A 35 -17.22 6.26 17.52
N PHE A 36 -17.32 7.59 17.47
CA PHE A 36 -18.18 8.27 16.51
C PHE A 36 -17.81 7.94 15.04
N ILE A 37 -16.52 7.78 14.74
CA ILE A 37 -16.07 7.37 13.40
C ILE A 37 -16.58 5.97 13.07
N PHE A 38 -16.48 5.03 14.01
CA PHE A 38 -16.97 3.67 13.81
C PHE A 38 -18.50 3.62 13.67
N ASP A 39 -19.22 4.34 14.52
CA ASP A 39 -20.69 4.40 14.48
C ASP A 39 -21.18 5.00 13.15
N PHE A 40 -20.47 5.99 12.63
CA PHE A 40 -20.73 6.58 11.32
C PHE A 40 -20.43 5.59 10.19
N GLU A 41 -19.26 4.95 10.20
CA GLU A 41 -18.86 3.95 9.20
C GLU A 41 -19.92 2.83 9.10
N GLU A 42 -20.38 2.32 10.24
CA GLU A 42 -21.42 1.29 10.31
C GLU A 42 -22.76 1.78 9.76
N SER A 43 -23.20 2.98 10.15
CA SER A 43 -24.46 3.57 9.70
C SER A 43 -24.49 3.77 8.18
N VAL A 44 -23.38 4.25 7.61
CA VAL A 44 -23.27 4.47 6.16
C VAL A 44 -23.28 3.13 5.42
N ILE A 45 -22.50 2.14 5.87
CA ILE A 45 -22.48 0.81 5.25
C ILE A 45 -23.87 0.19 5.26
N HIS A 46 -24.62 0.33 6.36
CA HIS A 46 -26.00 -0.15 6.44
C HIS A 46 -26.91 0.51 5.40
N ALA A 47 -26.79 1.84 5.23
CA ALA A 47 -27.58 2.59 4.25
C ALA A 47 -27.25 2.22 2.79
N VAL A 48 -25.95 2.02 2.49
CA VAL A 48 -25.45 1.62 1.16
C VAL A 48 -25.94 0.21 0.82
N ARG A 49 -25.89 -0.70 1.79
CA ARG A 49 -26.37 -2.08 1.64
C ARG A 49 -27.86 -2.13 1.30
N GLY A 50 -28.69 -1.34 1.99
CA GLY A 50 -30.12 -1.24 1.72
C GLY A 50 -30.45 -0.67 0.33
N ARG A 51 -29.49 -0.02 -0.32
CA ARG A 51 -29.63 0.56 -1.67
C ARG A 51 -28.99 -0.28 -2.77
N HIS A 52 -28.43 -1.46 -2.45
CA HIS A 52 -27.76 -2.34 -3.41
C HIS A 52 -26.64 -1.65 -4.20
N LEU A 53 -25.83 -0.84 -3.51
CA LEU A 53 -24.64 -0.19 -4.07
C LEU A 53 -23.37 -0.95 -3.67
N ASP A 54 -22.28 -0.78 -4.42
CA ASP A 54 -20.99 -1.44 -4.17
C ASP A 54 -20.12 -0.76 -3.10
N GLY A 55 -20.46 0.48 -2.72
CA GLY A 55 -19.68 1.25 -1.77
C GLY A 55 -20.11 2.70 -1.63
N VAL A 56 -19.27 3.47 -0.95
CA VAL A 56 -19.48 4.89 -0.65
C VAL A 56 -18.14 5.63 -0.57
N ILE A 57 -18.14 6.84 -1.12
CA ILE A 57 -17.06 7.80 -0.97
C ILE A 57 -17.60 9.01 -0.20
N CYS A 58 -17.01 9.33 0.95
CA CYS A 58 -17.46 10.40 1.84
C CYS A 58 -16.33 11.35 2.27
N GLY A 59 -16.72 12.40 2.98
CA GLY A 59 -15.81 13.37 3.61
C GLY A 59 -16.31 13.74 5.01
N HIS A 60 -16.00 14.96 5.47
CA HIS A 60 -16.41 15.56 6.77
C HIS A 60 -15.68 15.08 8.03
N ILE A 61 -15.29 13.80 8.12
CA ILE A 61 -14.61 13.30 9.33
C ILE A 61 -13.10 13.62 9.33
N HIS A 62 -12.57 14.07 8.18
CA HIS A 62 -11.15 14.43 7.98
C HIS A 62 -10.20 13.29 8.41
N SER A 63 -10.65 12.05 8.27
CA SER A 63 -9.87 10.84 8.56
C SER A 63 -9.77 10.03 7.28
N ALA A 64 -8.66 10.23 6.57
CA ALA A 64 -8.41 9.64 5.27
C ALA A 64 -8.28 8.11 5.39
N THR A 65 -9.17 7.35 4.74
CA THR A 65 -9.12 5.89 4.79
C THR A 65 -9.85 5.25 3.61
N ILE A 66 -9.34 4.11 3.13
CA ILE A 66 -10.04 3.22 2.22
C ILE A 66 -10.11 1.86 2.91
N LYS A 67 -11.32 1.33 3.07
CA LYS A 67 -11.57 0.04 3.73
C LYS A 67 -12.63 -0.74 2.97
N THR A 68 -12.52 -2.06 3.04
CA THR A 68 -13.58 -2.96 2.57
C THR A 68 -14.22 -3.62 3.78
N ARG A 69 -15.55 -3.57 3.87
CA ARG A 69 -16.31 -4.18 4.96
C ARG A 69 -17.55 -4.85 4.38
N ASP A 70 -17.72 -6.14 4.67
CA ASP A 70 -18.79 -6.98 4.12
C ASP A 70 -18.92 -6.96 2.59
N GLY A 71 -17.80 -6.80 1.88
CA GLY A 71 -17.76 -6.69 0.42
C GLY A 71 -18.12 -5.30 -0.13
N LEU A 72 -18.42 -4.32 0.74
CA LEU A 72 -18.68 -2.93 0.37
C LEU A 72 -17.41 -2.09 0.57
N THR A 73 -17.14 -1.19 -0.37
CA THR A 73 -16.00 -0.26 -0.25
C THR A 73 -16.43 1.02 0.48
N TYR A 74 -15.76 1.31 1.58
CA TYR A 74 -15.87 2.58 2.30
C TYR A 74 -14.60 3.40 2.06
N ALA A 75 -14.76 4.58 1.48
CA ALA A 75 -13.65 5.49 1.22
C ALA A 75 -13.96 6.86 1.81
N ASN A 76 -13.04 7.43 2.58
CA ASN A 76 -13.19 8.73 3.22
C ASN A 76 -12.01 9.62 2.85
N CYS A 77 -12.31 10.82 2.34
CA CYS A 77 -11.31 11.84 2.08
C CYS A 77 -10.84 12.48 3.39
N GLY A 78 -9.54 12.71 3.50
CA GLY A 78 -8.99 13.62 4.50
C GLY A 78 -9.25 15.08 4.14
N ASP A 79 -8.57 15.98 4.83
CA ASP A 79 -8.65 17.41 4.61
C ASP A 79 -7.42 17.94 3.86
N TRP A 80 -7.46 19.22 3.50
CA TRP A 80 -6.39 19.90 2.77
C TRP A 80 -5.52 20.78 3.67
N VAL A 81 -5.76 20.74 4.99
CA VAL A 81 -5.05 21.55 5.97
C VAL A 81 -4.06 20.69 6.74
N ASP A 82 -4.52 19.58 7.32
CA ASP A 82 -3.69 18.69 8.13
C ASP A 82 -3.18 17.47 7.36
N SER A 83 -4.03 16.85 6.54
CA SER A 83 -3.76 15.54 5.91
C SER A 83 -3.29 15.66 4.46
N CYS A 84 -3.73 16.69 3.73
CA CYS A 84 -3.46 16.91 2.31
C CYS A 84 -3.67 15.66 1.44
N THR A 85 -4.75 14.92 1.66
CA THR A 85 -5.02 13.67 0.93
C THR A 85 -6.08 13.82 -0.17
N ALA A 86 -5.97 13.03 -1.23
CA ALA A 86 -6.99 12.90 -2.27
C ALA A 86 -7.27 11.43 -2.57
N ILE A 87 -8.49 11.11 -3.00
CA ILE A 87 -8.85 9.80 -3.52
C ILE A 87 -8.85 9.87 -5.05
N VAL A 88 -8.16 8.92 -5.68
CA VAL A 88 -8.08 8.77 -7.13
C VAL A 88 -8.76 7.47 -7.52
N GLU A 89 -9.64 7.54 -8.51
CA GLU A 89 -10.21 6.38 -9.17
C GLU A 89 -9.42 6.10 -10.45
N HIS A 90 -8.92 4.88 -10.58
CA HIS A 90 -8.22 4.39 -11.76
C HIS A 90 -9.23 3.88 -12.80
N LEU A 91 -8.83 3.84 -14.07
CA LEU A 91 -9.69 3.35 -15.17
C LEU A 91 -10.04 1.86 -15.06
N ASP A 92 -9.31 1.11 -14.20
CA ASP A 92 -9.61 -0.28 -13.87
C ASP A 92 -10.63 -0.42 -12.72
N GLY A 93 -11.15 0.69 -12.19
CA GLY A 93 -12.10 0.74 -11.08
C GLY A 93 -11.44 0.69 -9.69
N ARG A 94 -10.11 0.66 -9.59
CA ARG A 94 -9.42 0.70 -8.30
C ARG A 94 -9.46 2.11 -7.70
N LEU A 95 -9.76 2.22 -6.41
CA LEU A 95 -9.59 3.44 -5.64
C LEU A 95 -8.24 3.46 -4.92
N GLU A 96 -7.54 4.59 -4.98
CA GLU A 96 -6.27 4.82 -4.31
C GLU A 96 -6.31 6.13 -3.51
N LEU A 97 -5.73 6.13 -2.31
CA LEU A 97 -5.59 7.31 -1.47
C LEU A 97 -4.17 7.86 -1.60
N ILE A 98 -4.02 9.07 -2.14
CA ILE A 98 -2.75 9.76 -2.32
C ILE A 98 -2.60 10.91 -1.31
N ALA A 99 -1.36 11.20 -0.88
CA ALA A 99 -1.05 12.31 0.01
C ALA A 99 -0.18 13.34 -0.71
N ALA A 100 -0.74 14.52 -1.02
CA ALA A 100 -0.09 15.57 -1.79
C ALA A 100 1.11 16.21 -1.07
N CYS A 101 1.10 16.26 0.27
CA CYS A 101 2.24 16.78 1.04
C CYS A 101 3.50 15.91 0.88
N GLU A 102 3.35 14.62 0.58
CA GLU A 102 4.48 13.72 0.30
C GLU A 102 4.85 13.74 -1.19
N THR A 103 3.87 13.89 -2.08
CA THR A 103 4.11 13.96 -3.53
C THR A 103 4.76 15.28 -3.96
N ALA A 104 4.58 16.38 -3.24
CA ALA A 104 5.26 17.65 -3.53
C ALA A 104 6.80 17.55 -3.36
N ALA A 105 7.28 16.67 -2.47
CA ALA A 105 8.71 16.37 -2.33
C ALA A 105 9.22 15.43 -3.44
N ALA A 106 8.37 14.55 -3.97
CA ALA A 106 8.71 13.62 -5.06
C ALA A 106 8.55 14.24 -6.47
N GLY A 107 7.71 15.27 -6.62
CA GLY A 107 7.36 15.89 -7.90
C GLY A 107 8.39 16.88 -8.46
N ALA A 108 9.41 17.26 -7.70
CA ALA A 108 10.52 18.09 -8.21
C ALA A 108 11.59 17.27 -8.97
N ALA A 109 11.48 15.94 -9.01
CA ALA A 109 12.42 15.04 -9.68
C ALA A 109 11.77 14.11 -10.72
N ALA A 110 10.57 14.42 -11.20
CA ALA A 110 9.92 13.66 -12.26
C ALA A 110 9.45 14.59 -13.38
N GLY A 111 10.38 14.94 -14.28
CA GLY A 111 10.00 15.28 -15.65
C GLY A 111 9.26 14.09 -16.30
N PRO A 112 8.57 14.28 -17.44
CA PRO A 112 7.75 13.23 -18.03
C PRO A 112 8.64 12.03 -18.36
N ALA A 113 8.55 11.00 -17.52
CA ALA A 113 9.20 9.73 -17.78
C ALA A 113 8.49 9.11 -18.97
N ALA A 114 9.14 9.20 -20.14
CA ALA A 114 8.79 8.43 -21.31
C ALA A 114 8.62 6.96 -20.91
N PRO A 115 7.61 6.25 -21.45
CA PRO A 115 7.47 4.84 -21.16
C PRO A 115 8.75 4.10 -21.58
N PRO A 116 9.21 3.10 -20.82
CA PRO A 116 10.39 2.33 -21.20
C PRO A 116 10.18 1.72 -22.58
N PRO A 117 11.21 1.71 -23.46
CA PRO A 117 11.11 1.05 -24.75
C PRO A 117 10.78 -0.42 -24.50
N GLN A 118 9.64 -0.87 -25.04
CA GLN A 118 9.28 -2.28 -25.06
C GLN A 118 10.43 -3.05 -25.71
N ALA A 119 10.94 -4.08 -25.04
CA ALA A 119 11.93 -4.98 -25.57
C ALA A 119 11.37 -5.68 -26.81
N GLN A 120 11.68 -5.14 -27.98
CA GLN A 120 11.45 -5.82 -29.25
C GLN A 120 12.29 -7.09 -29.27
N GLN A 121 11.61 -8.23 -29.41
CA GLN A 121 12.23 -9.53 -29.62
C GLN A 121 13.15 -9.45 -30.84
N THR A 122 14.44 -9.65 -30.61
CA THR A 122 15.44 -9.77 -31.68
C THR A 122 15.16 -11.04 -32.49
N PRO A 123 15.11 -10.98 -33.84
CA PRO A 123 15.08 -12.18 -34.66
C PRO A 123 16.36 -12.98 -34.45
N THR A 124 16.24 -14.23 -34.00
CA THR A 124 17.34 -15.17 -33.88
C THR A 124 17.89 -15.51 -35.26
N LEU A 125 19.09 -15.01 -35.60
CA LEU A 125 19.86 -15.50 -36.74
C LEU A 125 20.34 -16.93 -36.47
N PRO A 126 20.33 -17.84 -37.46
CA PRO A 126 20.89 -19.18 -37.28
C PRO A 126 22.43 -19.13 -37.15
N PRO A 127 23.04 -20.04 -36.36
CA PRO A 127 24.48 -20.05 -36.15
C PRO A 127 25.22 -20.42 -37.45
N ARG A 128 26.21 -19.60 -37.81
CA ARG A 128 27.14 -19.88 -38.92
C ARG A 128 28.05 -21.05 -38.54
N SER A 129 28.11 -22.06 -39.43
CA SER A 129 29.06 -23.16 -39.37
C SER A 129 30.51 -22.66 -39.30
N PRO A 130 31.37 -23.21 -38.42
CA PRO A 130 32.79 -22.92 -38.48
C PRO A 130 33.42 -23.72 -39.62
N ALA A 131 33.89 -23.00 -40.65
CA ALA A 131 34.74 -23.55 -41.70
C ALA A 131 36.13 -23.90 -41.15
N ALA A 132 36.69 -24.95 -41.72
CA ALA A 132 37.88 -25.68 -41.31
C ALA A 132 39.16 -24.84 -41.19
N HIS A 133 39.94 -25.13 -40.14
CA HIS A 133 41.39 -25.02 -40.20
C HIS A 133 42.05 -26.32 -39.68
N THR A 134 43.09 -26.67 -40.42
CA THR A 134 43.74 -27.96 -40.61
C THR A 134 44.75 -28.33 -39.51
N GLN A 135 44.66 -29.58 -39.04
CA GLN A 135 45.67 -30.58 -38.54
C GLN A 135 46.89 -30.09 -37.73
N SER A 136 47.30 -30.74 -36.62
CA SER A 136 47.95 -32.08 -36.57
C SER A 136 48.20 -32.55 -35.11
N PRO A 137 48.56 -33.83 -34.86
CA PRO A 137 48.12 -34.58 -33.67
C PRO A 137 49.18 -34.74 -32.56
N THR A 138 48.73 -35.09 -31.36
CA THR A 138 49.57 -35.75 -30.34
C THR A 138 48.80 -36.93 -29.72
N PRO A 139 49.39 -38.14 -29.62
CA PRO A 139 48.67 -39.36 -29.31
C PRO A 139 48.71 -39.72 -27.82
N GLY A 140 47.72 -40.50 -27.38
CA GLY A 140 47.72 -41.26 -26.13
C GLY A 140 46.83 -40.62 -25.06
N PHE A 141 45.98 -41.34 -24.32
CA PHE A 141 46.01 -42.74 -23.93
C PHE A 141 44.56 -43.14 -23.55
N ARG A 142 44.07 -44.26 -24.07
CA ARG A 142 42.76 -44.86 -23.71
C ARG A 142 42.95 -45.85 -22.56
N PRO A 143 42.13 -45.77 -21.50
CA PRO A 143 41.64 -46.98 -20.86
C PRO A 143 40.12 -47.14 -21.01
N ALA A 144 39.69 -48.38 -20.85
CA ALA A 144 38.49 -48.97 -21.41
C ALA A 144 37.20 -48.75 -20.60
N ALA A 145 36.06 -48.86 -21.31
CA ALA A 145 34.75 -49.11 -20.72
C ALA A 145 34.69 -50.52 -20.08
N PRO A 146 33.82 -50.72 -19.08
CA PRO A 146 32.57 -51.45 -19.34
C PRO A 146 31.36 -50.85 -18.58
N LEU A 147 30.22 -50.62 -19.23
CA LEU A 147 29.11 -51.56 -19.47
C LEU A 147 28.36 -51.98 -18.20
N ALA A 148 27.08 -51.54 -18.13
CA ALA A 148 25.94 -52.05 -17.34
C ALA A 148 25.20 -50.89 -16.61
N ALA A 149 23.88 -50.84 -16.47
CA ALA A 149 22.75 -51.64 -16.93
C ALA A 149 21.49 -50.76 -16.87
N ALA A 150 20.44 -51.17 -17.58
CA ALA A 150 19.18 -50.46 -17.79
C ALA A 150 18.35 -50.16 -16.51
N PRO A 151 17.47 -49.14 -16.53
CA PRO A 151 16.61 -48.77 -15.41
C PRO A 151 15.36 -49.66 -15.31
N VAL A 152 15.03 -50.07 -14.08
CA VAL A 152 13.75 -50.70 -13.77
C VAL A 152 12.71 -49.61 -13.50
N SER A 153 11.69 -49.60 -14.35
CA SER A 153 10.45 -48.86 -14.28
C SER A 153 9.55 -49.31 -13.13
N ARG A 154 8.86 -48.34 -12.49
CA ARG A 154 7.44 -48.39 -12.03
C ARG A 154 7.14 -46.99 -11.43
N ARG A 155 6.31 -46.12 -12.02
CA ARG A 155 4.81 -46.12 -12.09
C ARG A 155 4.21 -46.60 -10.76
N ALA A 156 3.30 -45.91 -10.10
CA ALA A 156 2.49 -44.73 -10.40
C ALA A 156 2.08 -44.10 -9.06
#